data_AF-A0A847JGE7-F1
#
_entry.id   AF-A0A847JGE7-F1
#
_cell.length_a   1.000
_cell.length_b   1.000
_cell.length_c   1.000
_cell.angle_alpha   90.00
_cell.angle_beta   90.00
_cell.angle_gamma   90.00
#
_symmetry.space_group_name_H-M   'P 1'
#
loop_
_entity.id
_entity.type
_entity.pdbx_description
1 polymer ?
#
loop_
_entity_poly.entity_id
_entity_poly.type
_entity_poly.pdbx_seq_one_letter_code
_entity_poly.pdbx_strand_id
1 'polypeptide(L)'
;MNANEIARAAEARGLARLHAYLAHFANHLVAHAADVAHHRADVEETGELTRLLDAAMDDLEASRRSMARVVAHLAERMDTGAALDHHHAHDHPHRHELR
;
A
#
# COMPACT_ATOMS: atom_id res chain seq x y z
N MET A 1 30.24 8.17 -6.41
CA MET A 1 29.49 7.26 -5.52
C MET A 1 30.35 6.08 -5.14
N ASN A 2 30.50 5.77 -3.86
CA ASN A 2 31.18 4.56 -3.39
C ASN A 2 30.21 3.37 -3.27
N ALA A 3 30.73 2.15 -3.08
CA ALA A 3 29.90 0.93 -3.03
C ALA A 3 28.83 0.96 -1.92
N ASN A 4 29.09 1.64 -0.81
CA ASN A 4 28.16 1.78 0.31
C ASN A 4 26.98 2.71 -0.07
N GLU A 5 27.26 3.81 -0.76
CA GLU A 5 26.23 4.73 -1.28
C GLU A 5 25.32 4.04 -2.32
N ILE A 6 25.90 3.21 -3.20
CA ILE A 6 25.13 2.43 -4.18
C ILE A 6 24.21 1.42 -3.48
N ALA A 7 24.71 0.72 -2.45
CA ALA A 7 23.92 -0.24 -1.69
C ALA A 7 22.74 0.43 -0.95
N ARG A 8 22.96 1.58 -0.31
CA ARG A 8 21.90 2.35 0.36
C ARG A 8 20.85 2.86 -0.62
N ALA A 9 21.26 3.39 -1.78
CA ALA A 9 20.33 3.83 -2.80
C ALA A 9 19.52 2.65 -3.42
N ALA A 10 20.10 1.45 -3.49
CA ALA A 10 19.38 0.25 -3.90
C ALA A 10 18.37 -0.20 -2.83
N GLU A 11 18.75 -0.19 -1.56
CA GLU A 11 17.84 -0.52 -0.44
C GLU A 11 16.67 0.45 -0.37
N ALA A 12 16.91 1.76 -0.41
CA ALA A 12 15.87 2.78 -0.37
C ALA A 12 14.85 2.60 -1.51
N ARG A 13 15.33 2.35 -2.74
CA ARG A 13 14.46 2.03 -3.88
C ARG A 13 13.68 0.73 -3.69
N GLY A 14 14.30 -0.29 -3.09
CA GLY A 14 13.63 -1.55 -2.75
C GLY A 14 12.49 -1.37 -1.74
N LEU A 15 12.73 -0.59 -0.68
CA LEU A 15 11.73 -0.26 0.33
C LEU A 15 10.59 0.57 -0.25
N ALA A 16 10.88 1.58 -1.07
CA ALA A 16 9.87 2.40 -1.74
C ALA A 16 8.98 1.56 -2.67
N ARG A 17 9.57 0.63 -3.43
CA ARG A 17 8.81 -0.28 -4.29
C ARG A 17 7.93 -1.21 -3.48
N LEU A 18 8.44 -1.76 -2.37
CA LEU A 18 7.66 -2.63 -1.49
C LEU A 18 6.50 -1.86 -0.83
N HIS A 19 6.75 -0.64 -0.36
CA HIS A 19 5.73 0.24 0.20
C HIS A 19 4.61 0.51 -0.81
N ALA A 20 4.95 0.91 -2.04
CA ALA A 20 3.98 1.17 -3.10
C ALA A 20 3.14 -0.09 -3.43
N TYR A 21 3.79 -1.25 -3.52
CA TYR A 21 3.10 -2.51 -3.77
C TYR A 21 2.12 -2.88 -2.65
N LEU A 22 2.55 -2.81 -1.38
CA LEU A 22 1.71 -3.15 -0.24
C LEU A 22 0.54 -2.16 -0.05
N ALA A 23 0.77 -0.87 -0.28
CA ALA A 23 -0.28 0.14 -0.25
C ALA A 23 -1.33 -0.12 -1.34
N HIS A 24 -0.89 -0.43 -2.56
CA HIS A 24 -1.79 -0.77 -3.66
C HIS A 24 -2.59 -2.05 -3.38
N PHE A 25 -1.92 -3.09 -2.88
CA PHE A 25 -2.56 -4.35 -2.53
C PHE A 25 -3.60 -4.18 -1.41
N ALA A 26 -3.27 -3.42 -0.36
CA ALA A 26 -4.21 -3.12 0.72
C ALA A 26 -5.45 -2.37 0.23
N ASN A 27 -5.31 -1.48 -0.76
CA ASN A 27 -6.44 -0.80 -1.39
C ASN A 27 -7.35 -1.77 -2.16
N HIS A 28 -6.77 -2.73 -2.89
CA HIS A 28 -7.55 -3.76 -3.60
C HIS A 28 -8.31 -4.67 -2.64
N LEU A 29 -7.73 -5.02 -1.49
CA LEU A 29 -8.44 -5.79 -0.47
C LEU A 29 -9.71 -5.09 0.01
N VAL A 30 -9.70 -3.76 0.14
CA VAL A 30 -10.89 -2.98 0.50
C VAL A 30 -11.95 -3.06 -0.58
N ALA A 31 -11.56 -2.94 -1.86
CA ALA A 31 -12.49 -3.06 -2.98
C ALA A 31 -13.13 -4.46 -3.02
N HIS A 32 -12.34 -5.52 -2.92
CA HIS A 32 -12.85 -6.89 -2.93
C HIS A 32 -13.70 -7.22 -1.71
N ALA A 33 -13.38 -6.70 -0.53
CA ALA A 33 -14.23 -6.84 0.65
C ALA A 33 -15.60 -6.17 0.44
N ALA A 34 -15.62 -4.99 -0.19
CA ALA A 34 -16.87 -4.31 -0.55
C ALA A 34 -17.68 -5.10 -1.59
N ASP A 35 -17.02 -5.68 -2.60
CA ASP A 35 -17.67 -6.53 -3.61
C ASP A 35 -18.31 -7.77 -2.97
N VAL A 36 -17.60 -8.44 -2.06
CA VAL A 36 -18.14 -9.59 -1.31
C VAL A 36 -19.35 -9.17 -0.48
N ALA A 37 -19.27 -8.05 0.24
CA ALA A 37 -20.39 -7.54 1.04
C ALA A 37 -21.60 -7.16 0.17
N HIS A 38 -21.37 -6.63 -1.03
CA HIS A 38 -22.42 -6.32 -1.99
C HIS A 38 -23.13 -7.59 -2.48
N HIS A 39 -22.36 -8.57 -2.97
CA HIS A 39 -22.93 -9.81 -3.49
C HIS A 39 -23.59 -10.68 -2.43
N ARG A 40 -23.13 -10.59 -1.18
CA ARG A 40 -23.77 -11.22 -0.02
C ARG A 40 -25.27 -10.90 0.07
N ALA A 41 -25.65 -9.66 -0.25
CA ALA A 41 -27.04 -9.24 -0.19
C ALA A 41 -27.92 -9.87 -1.30
N ASP A 42 -27.31 -10.41 -2.35
CA ASP A 42 -27.99 -10.92 -3.55
C ASP A 42 -28.17 -12.45 -3.54
N VAL A 43 -27.56 -13.17 -2.59
CA VAL A 43 -27.68 -14.63 -2.46
C VAL A 43 -28.62 -15.02 -1.34
N GLU A 44 -29.46 -16.03 -1.59
CA GLU A 44 -30.26 -16.66 -0.53
C GLU A 44 -29.32 -17.45 0.40
N GLU A 45 -28.93 -16.82 1.51
CA GLU A 45 -27.90 -17.37 2.38
C GLU A 45 -28.44 -18.49 3.26
N THR A 46 -27.74 -19.63 3.27
CA THR A 46 -27.86 -20.58 4.38
C THR A 46 -27.11 -20.02 5.59
N GLY A 47 -27.56 -20.36 6.81
CA GLY A 47 -26.86 -19.94 8.03
C GLY A 47 -25.42 -20.48 8.15
N GLU A 48 -25.00 -21.42 7.30
CA GLU A 48 -23.61 -21.85 7.18
C GLU A 48 -22.81 -20.93 6.25
N LEU A 49 -23.33 -20.60 5.06
CA LEU A 49 -22.67 -19.70 4.12
C LEU A 49 -22.47 -18.31 4.74
N THR A 50 -23.50 -17.77 5.42
CA THR A 50 -23.40 -16.50 6.17
C THR A 50 -22.21 -16.52 7.13
N ARG A 51 -22.06 -17.58 7.95
CA ARG A 51 -20.97 -17.68 8.92
C ARG A 51 -19.59 -17.74 8.27
N LEU A 52 -19.48 -18.45 7.14
CA LEU A 52 -18.22 -18.53 6.39
C LEU A 52 -17.84 -17.19 5.75
N LEU A 53 -18.82 -16.47 5.21
CA LEU A 53 -18.61 -15.13 4.65
C LEU A 53 -18.23 -14.12 5.74
N ASP A 54 -18.89 -14.17 6.91
CA ASP A 54 -18.52 -13.33 8.05
C ASP A 54 -17.07 -13.58 8.49
N ALA A 55 -16.67 -14.85 8.65
CA ALA A 55 -15.30 -15.21 8.99
C ALA A 55 -14.28 -14.75 7.93
N ALA A 56 -14.60 -14.91 6.64
CA ALA A 56 -13.74 -14.46 5.56
C ALA A 56 -13.56 -12.93 5.56
N MET A 57 -14.63 -12.17 5.85
CA MET A 57 -14.58 -10.71 5.96
C MET A 57 -13.72 -10.26 7.15
N ASP A 58 -13.81 -10.94 8.29
CA ASP A 58 -12.96 -10.69 9.45
C ASP A 58 -11.47 -10.92 9.15
N ASP A 59 -11.14 -12.00 8.43
CA ASP A 59 -9.77 -12.34 8.03
C ASP A 59 -9.20 -11.33 7.02
N LEU A 60 -10.01 -10.85 6.07
CA LEU A 60 -9.63 -9.81 5.11
C LEU A 60 -9.31 -8.50 5.83
N GLU A 61 -10.15 -8.10 6.78
CA GLU A 61 -9.95 -6.89 7.57
C GLU A 61 -8.73 -7.01 8.50
N ALA A 62 -8.49 -8.19 9.09
CA ALA A 62 -7.26 -8.47 9.83
C ALA A 62 -6.00 -8.35 8.95
N SER A 63 -6.06 -8.89 7.73
CA SER A 63 -4.99 -8.80 6.74
C SER A 63 -4.71 -7.35 6.34
N ARG A 64 -5.76 -6.56 6.08
CA ARG A 64 -5.66 -5.12 5.77
C ARG A 64 -4.97 -4.35 6.89
N ARG A 65 -5.40 -4.54 8.15
CA ARG A 65 -4.74 -3.90 9.31
C ARG A 65 -3.28 -4.31 9.43
N SER A 66 -2.95 -5.57 9.17
CA SER A 66 -1.58 -6.04 9.21
C SER A 66 -0.71 -5.36 8.16
N MET A 67 -1.21 -5.24 6.93
CA MET A 67 -0.51 -4.53 5.85
C MET A 67 -0.36 -3.04 6.13
N ALA A 68 -1.39 -2.39 6.68
CA ALA A 68 -1.30 -0.98 7.06
C ALA A 68 -0.16 -0.71 8.07
N ARG A 69 0.07 -1.63 9.03
CA ARG A 69 1.20 -1.54 9.96
C ARG A 69 2.55 -1.67 9.24
N VAL A 70 2.67 -2.58 8.27
CA VAL A 70 3.90 -2.73 7.48
C VAL A 70 4.15 -1.49 6.62
N VAL A 71 3.11 -0.95 5.97
CA VAL A 71 3.19 0.27 5.17
C VAL A 71 3.64 1.45 6.04
N ALA A 72 3.05 1.64 7.22
CA ALA A 72 3.46 2.68 8.16
C ALA A 72 4.93 2.53 8.59
N HIS A 73 5.35 1.32 8.94
CA HIS A 73 6.76 1.05 9.29
C HIS A 73 7.73 1.36 8.14
N LEU A 74 7.36 1.02 6.90
CA LEU A 74 8.16 1.34 5.72
C LEU A 74 8.22 2.85 5.46
N ALA A 75 7.11 3.57 5.65
CA ALA A 75 7.06 5.03 5.51
C ALA A 75 8.01 5.71 6.52
N GLU A 76 7.96 5.31 7.80
CA GLU A 76 8.87 5.82 8.85
C GLU A 76 10.34 5.56 8.52
N ARG A 77 10.68 4.37 7.99
CA ARG A 77 12.05 4.04 7.56
C ARG A 77 12.50 4.89 6.37
N MET A 78 11.59 5.24 5.47
CA MET A 78 11.90 6.11 4.33
C MET A 78 12.06 7.56 4.76
N ASP A 79 11.25 8.07 5.69
CA ASP A 79 11.36 9.44 6.20
C ASP A 79 12.64 9.64 7.02
N THR A 80 13.00 8.66 7.85
CA THR A 80 14.26 8.68 8.62
C THR A 80 15.49 8.47 7.74
N GLY A 81 15.36 7.77 6.61
CA GLY A 81 16.42 7.63 5.61
C GLY A 81 16.58 8.85 4.69
N ALA A 82 15.47 9.52 4.33
CA ALA A 82 15.44 10.70 3.47
C ALA A 82 16.01 11.96 4.15
N ALA A 83 15.94 12.03 5.49
CA ALA A 83 16.52 13.13 6.26
C ALA A 83 18.06 13.28 6.12
N LEU A 84 18.75 12.26 5.59
CA LEU A 84 20.20 12.29 5.36
C LEU A 84 20.61 12.68 3.93
N ASP A 85 19.67 12.76 2.97
CA ASP A 85 19.94 13.00 1.54
C ASP A 85 19.24 14.26 1.01
N HIS A 86 19.10 15.32 1.82
CA HIS A 86 18.61 16.63 1.36
C HIS A 86 19.65 17.37 0.50
N HIS A 87 19.91 16.87 -0.71
CA HIS A 87 20.42 17.67 -1.81
C HIS A 87 19.82 17.16 -3.12
N HIS A 88 18.74 17.79 -3.58
CA HIS A 88 18.77 18.65 -4.76
C HIS A 88 17.39 19.25 -5.05
N ALA A 89 17.42 20.52 -5.47
CA ALA A 89 16.31 21.41 -5.69
C ALA A 89 15.34 20.91 -6.78
N HIS A 90 14.05 21.15 -6.57
CA HIS A 90 13.07 21.17 -7.63
C HIS A 90 13.31 22.42 -8.50
N ASP A 91 13.56 22.21 -9.78
CA ASP A 91 13.29 23.24 -10.79
C ASP A 91 12.52 22.59 -11.94
N HIS A 92 11.23 22.92 -12.04
CA HIS A 92 10.37 22.56 -13.16
C HIS A 92 9.88 23.87 -13.79
N PRO A 93 10.33 24.23 -15.00
CA PRO A 93 9.67 25.32 -15.71
C PRO A 93 8.33 24.81 -16.24
N HIS A 94 7.26 25.52 -15.87
CA HIS A 94 5.95 25.41 -16.51
C HIS A 94 6.05 25.73 -18.00
N ARG A 95 5.59 24.83 -18.87
CA ARG A 95 5.13 25.20 -20.21
C ARG A 95 3.67 24.84 -20.38
N HIS A 96 2.87 25.90 -20.41
CA HIS A 96 1.48 25.94 -20.82
C HIS A 96 1.49 26.16 -22.34
N GLU A 97 1.03 25.21 -23.14
CA GLU A 97 0.72 25.47 -24.56
C GLU A 97 -0.79 25.42 -24.73
N LEU A 98 -1.34 26.60 -25.04
CA LEU A 98 -2.67 26.81 -25.56
C LEU A 98 -2.69 26.37 -27.02
N ARG A 99 -3.66 25.53 -27.39
CA ARG A 99 -4.38 25.56 -28.68
C ARG A 99 -5.60 24.67 -28.63
#